data_AF-A0A7W0NQJ9-F1
#
_entry.id   AF-A0A7W0NQJ9-F1
#
_cell.length_a   1.000
_cell.length_b   1.000
_cell.length_c   1.000
_cell.angle_alpha   90.00
_cell.angle_beta   90.00
_cell.angle_gamma   90.00
#
_symmetry.space_group_name_H-M   'P 1'
#
loop_
_entity.id
_entity.type
_entity.pdbx_description
1 polymer ?
#
loop_
_entity_poly.entity_id
_entity_poly.type
_entity_poly.pdbx_seq_one_letter_code
_entity_poly.pdbx_strand_id
1 'polypeptide(L)'
;MITPMFAYPSKSELRSNSRPFSSLRGGIIFGLLLALHLAGGSFTFAQTLAHGPVVGGVTDSSANVFLRSSQETTVALRYGTDPDLMTYQVTASATTSAASDFTKIIALSSLTPEQTYYLNPVVNGVAQLSAPPYPTFRTFPAGGSAREFKFIVLSDFASVSNLTTTTQTFASASAESPAFAFIGGDFDHRNPFGVEGKRQMFKELYDRSQVLMSGFVPLILEAMPIIHQWDDHDAGGNNLDKTYPRWPLSQQVFEEYVPTYPLSTVKPAIWQKFSYAQMDGFVLDCRSQRDVASDPDDASKSMLDGNNLGPLGQLAWLKSELLASTAKWKVIFTSVVTNPSTKVPEGWGGYQTEWNELRDFITTN
;
A
#
# COMPACT_ATOMS: atom_id res chain seq x y z
N MET A 1 -36.82 -44.50 -4.90
CA MET A 1 -37.14 -44.88 -6.29
C MET A 1 -37.81 -43.72 -6.98
N ILE A 2 -37.62 -43.60 -8.29
CA ILE A 2 -38.10 -42.58 -9.23
C ILE A 2 -37.02 -41.52 -9.59
N THR A 3 -36.29 -41.87 -10.66
CA THR A 3 -35.62 -40.98 -11.62
C THR A 3 -36.69 -40.35 -12.55
N PRO A 4 -36.41 -39.24 -13.25
CA PRO A 4 -36.09 -39.41 -14.68
C PRO A 4 -35.04 -38.44 -15.27
N MET A 5 -34.37 -38.99 -16.29
CA MET A 5 -33.58 -38.36 -17.36
C MET A 5 -34.43 -37.46 -18.27
N PHE A 6 -33.85 -36.41 -18.86
CA PHE A 6 -34.15 -36.00 -20.24
C PHE A 6 -32.94 -35.35 -20.94
N ALA A 7 -32.91 -35.56 -22.25
CA ALA A 7 -31.77 -35.52 -23.15
C ALA A 7 -31.61 -34.21 -23.95
N TYR A 8 -30.40 -34.02 -24.50
CA TYR A 8 -29.99 -33.00 -25.48
C TYR A 8 -30.62 -33.20 -26.88
N PRO A 9 -30.77 -32.13 -27.69
CA PRO A 9 -30.89 -32.25 -29.14
C PRO A 9 -29.63 -31.79 -29.91
N SER A 10 -29.50 -32.39 -31.09
CA SER A 10 -28.37 -32.41 -32.03
C SER A 10 -28.48 -31.41 -33.19
N LYS A 11 -27.33 -31.22 -33.86
CA LYS A 11 -27.05 -30.41 -35.05
C LYS A 11 -27.77 -30.87 -36.34
N SER A 12 -28.01 -29.94 -37.26
CA SER A 12 -28.31 -30.15 -38.70
C SER A 12 -27.44 -29.18 -39.53
N GLU A 13 -26.39 -29.63 -40.20
CA GLU A 13 -26.29 -29.98 -41.63
C GLU A 13 -26.50 -28.83 -42.65
N LEU A 14 -25.40 -28.46 -43.32
CA LEU A 14 -25.28 -27.56 -44.46
C LEU A 14 -24.99 -28.38 -45.73
N ARG A 15 -25.78 -28.20 -46.79
CA ARG A 15 -25.36 -28.45 -48.18
C ARG A 15 -26.16 -27.60 -49.16
N SER A 16 -25.49 -26.83 -50.01
CA SER A 16 -25.83 -26.77 -51.44
C SER A 16 -24.62 -26.31 -52.26
N ASN A 17 -24.36 -27.06 -53.32
CA ASN A 17 -23.39 -26.80 -54.38
C ASN A 17 -24.20 -26.45 -55.63
N SER A 18 -23.76 -25.48 -56.43
CA SER A 18 -23.59 -25.61 -57.90
C SER A 18 -23.36 -24.26 -58.59
N ARG A 19 -22.38 -24.25 -59.52
CA ARG A 19 -22.15 -23.24 -60.56
C ARG A 19 -23.01 -23.57 -61.80
N PRO A 20 -23.12 -22.68 -62.81
CA PRO A 20 -22.18 -22.76 -63.94
C PRO A 20 -21.82 -21.41 -64.65
N PHE A 21 -20.97 -21.60 -65.66
CA PHE A 21 -20.10 -20.76 -66.50
C PHE A 21 -20.64 -19.59 -67.35
N SER A 22 -19.70 -18.71 -67.72
CA SER A 22 -19.38 -18.09 -69.05
C SER A 22 -19.19 -16.56 -68.94
N SER A 23 -18.40 -15.81 -69.71
CA SER A 23 -17.22 -15.99 -70.58
C SER A 23 -16.69 -14.57 -70.90
N LEU A 24 -15.38 -14.44 -71.15
CA LEU A 24 -14.65 -13.37 -71.89
C LEU A 24 -14.98 -11.89 -71.63
N ARG A 25 -13.95 -11.11 -71.24
CA ARG A 25 -13.16 -10.23 -72.13
C ARG A 25 -12.11 -9.45 -71.33
N GLY A 26 -10.90 -9.38 -71.87
CA GLY A 26 -9.75 -8.71 -71.26
C GLY A 26 -9.88 -7.19 -71.26
N GLY A 27 -9.35 -6.59 -70.20
CA GLY A 27 -9.07 -5.18 -70.07
C GLY A 27 -7.89 -5.02 -69.11
N ILE A 28 -6.73 -4.65 -69.65
CA ILE A 28 -5.55 -4.27 -68.87
C ILE A 28 -5.87 -2.91 -68.26
N ILE A 29 -6.11 -2.86 -66.95
CA ILE A 29 -6.20 -1.61 -66.19
C ILE A 29 -4.92 -1.53 -65.34
N PHE A 30 -4.04 -0.60 -65.72
CA PHE A 30 -2.92 -0.16 -64.90
C PHE A 30 -3.50 0.66 -63.73
N GLY A 31 -3.77 0.00 -62.61
CA GLY A 31 -4.14 0.66 -61.36
C GLY A 31 -2.88 1.09 -60.62
N LEU A 32 -2.64 2.41 -60.52
CA LEU A 32 -1.69 2.97 -59.56
C LEU A 32 -2.11 2.56 -58.15
N LEU A 33 -1.39 1.62 -57.54
CA LEU A 33 -1.41 1.39 -56.11
C LEU A 33 -0.69 2.56 -55.42
N LEU A 34 -1.46 3.54 -54.97
CA LEU A 34 -0.98 4.53 -54.02
C LEU A 34 -0.83 3.84 -52.67
N ALA A 35 0.36 3.30 -52.40
CA ALA A 35 0.72 2.78 -51.09
C ALA A 35 0.80 3.95 -50.09
N LEU A 36 -0.31 4.20 -49.40
CA LEU A 36 -0.34 5.10 -48.26
C LEU A 36 0.53 4.47 -47.16
N HIS A 37 1.80 4.85 -47.11
CA HIS A 37 2.65 4.59 -45.96
C HIS A 37 2.09 5.40 -44.79
N LEU A 38 1.20 4.78 -44.02
CA LEU A 38 0.97 5.21 -42.64
C LEU A 38 2.32 5.05 -41.94
N ALA A 39 3.08 6.14 -41.89
CA ALA A 39 4.18 6.25 -40.95
C ALA A 39 3.57 5.97 -39.57
N GLY A 40 3.88 4.80 -39.02
CA GLY A 40 3.56 4.44 -37.65
C GLY A 40 4.37 5.35 -36.73
N GLY A 41 3.91 6.60 -36.60
CA GLY A 41 4.41 7.52 -35.58
C GLY A 41 4.14 6.86 -34.24
N SER A 42 5.20 6.42 -33.58
CA SER A 42 5.10 6.01 -32.18
C SER A 42 4.68 7.24 -31.40
N PHE A 43 3.46 7.25 -30.88
CA PHE A 43 3.03 8.29 -29.95
C PHE A 43 3.90 8.15 -28.69
N THR A 44 4.89 9.03 -28.54
CA THR A 44 5.64 9.14 -27.29
C THR A 44 4.81 9.96 -26.32
N PHE A 45 4.13 9.30 -25.38
CA PHE A 45 3.47 9.99 -24.27
C PHE A 45 4.52 10.65 -23.39
N ALA A 46 4.23 11.87 -22.93
CA ALA A 46 5.09 12.56 -21.97
C ALA A 46 5.27 11.70 -20.70
N GLN A 47 6.49 11.61 -20.21
CA GLN A 47 6.80 11.00 -18.92
C GLN A 47 6.26 11.90 -17.81
N THR A 48 5.38 11.37 -16.97
CA THR A 48 4.68 12.14 -15.94
C THR A 48 4.67 11.37 -14.63
N LEU A 49 4.38 12.09 -13.55
CA LEU A 49 3.96 11.48 -12.29
C LEU A 49 2.61 10.80 -12.50
N ALA A 50 2.52 9.55 -12.04
CA ALA A 50 1.28 8.78 -12.05
C ALA A 50 0.63 8.74 -10.66
N HIS A 51 1.40 8.56 -9.58
CA HIS A 51 0.90 8.52 -8.21
C HIS A 51 1.90 9.14 -7.23
N GLY A 52 1.39 9.60 -6.09
CA GLY A 52 2.15 10.27 -5.04
C GLY A 52 2.33 11.77 -5.29
N PRO A 53 3.16 12.45 -4.49
CA PRO A 53 4.01 11.87 -3.46
C PRO A 53 3.22 11.36 -2.25
N VAL A 54 3.67 10.27 -1.62
CA VAL A 54 3.15 9.79 -0.33
C VAL A 54 4.32 9.71 0.64
N VAL A 55 4.16 10.24 1.85
CA VAL A 55 5.26 10.33 2.82
C VAL A 55 5.04 9.35 3.97
N GLY A 56 6.10 8.66 4.39
CA GLY A 56 6.12 7.81 5.58
C GLY A 56 7.55 7.63 6.09
N GLY A 57 7.77 6.75 7.07
CA GLY A 57 9.09 6.59 7.70
C GLY A 57 9.67 7.90 8.27
N VAL A 58 8.79 8.80 8.75
CA VAL A 58 9.16 10.14 9.17
C VAL A 58 9.75 10.10 10.58
N THR A 59 10.92 10.69 10.76
CA THR A 59 11.54 10.91 12.05
C THR A 59 11.65 12.41 12.31
N ASP A 60 12.41 12.80 13.32
CA ASP A 60 12.79 14.18 13.56
C ASP A 60 13.74 14.74 12.50
N SER A 61 14.39 13.88 11.71
CA SER A 61 15.48 14.28 10.82
C SER A 61 15.49 13.58 9.46
N SER A 62 14.53 12.68 9.21
CA SER A 62 14.41 11.93 7.96
C SER A 62 12.96 11.70 7.56
N ALA A 63 12.76 11.35 6.29
CA ALA A 63 11.47 10.91 5.75
C ALA A 63 11.68 10.05 4.50
N ASN A 64 10.72 9.19 4.18
CA ASN A 64 10.69 8.42 2.94
C ASN A 64 9.51 8.90 2.08
N VAL A 65 9.78 9.21 0.81
CA VAL A 65 8.79 9.76 -0.12
C VAL A 65 8.58 8.80 -1.29
N PHE A 66 7.43 8.13 -1.30
CA PHE A 66 6.98 7.31 -2.41
C PHE A 66 6.51 8.18 -3.58
N LEU A 67 6.83 7.75 -4.80
CA LEU A 67 6.24 8.23 -6.04
C LEU A 67 6.21 7.11 -7.08
N ARG A 68 5.35 7.25 -8.09
CA ARG A 68 5.28 6.37 -9.26
C ARG A 68 5.20 7.18 -10.54
N SER A 69 6.03 6.87 -11.53
CA SER A 69 5.96 7.50 -12.86
C SER A 69 5.08 6.70 -13.83
N SER A 70 4.68 7.32 -14.94
CA SER A 70 3.86 6.67 -15.98
C SER A 70 4.61 5.59 -16.77
N GLN A 71 5.93 5.63 -16.75
CA GLN A 71 6.85 4.70 -17.41
C GLN A 71 8.24 4.80 -16.77
N GLU A 72 9.18 3.94 -17.17
CA GLU A 72 10.57 3.97 -16.72
C GLU A 72 11.24 5.30 -17.10
N THR A 73 11.77 6.00 -16.10
CA THR A 73 12.35 7.33 -16.24
C THR A 73 13.22 7.70 -15.05
N THR A 74 13.88 8.85 -15.15
CA THR A 74 14.56 9.49 -14.04
C THR A 74 13.58 10.34 -13.23
N VAL A 75 13.64 10.20 -11.91
CA VAL A 75 12.83 10.93 -10.94
C VAL A 75 13.72 11.58 -9.88
N ALA A 76 13.28 12.73 -9.36
CA ALA A 76 13.88 13.40 -8.21
C ALA A 76 12.77 14.12 -7.43
N LEU A 77 13.12 14.74 -6.31
CA LEU A 77 12.18 15.51 -5.50
C LEU A 77 12.70 16.93 -5.29
N ARG A 78 11.90 17.94 -5.63
CA ARG A 78 12.07 19.29 -5.08
C ARG A 78 11.41 19.32 -3.71
N TYR A 79 12.12 19.85 -2.72
CA TYR A 79 11.60 19.99 -1.37
C TYR A 79 12.16 21.22 -0.67
N GLY A 80 11.37 21.83 0.21
CA GLY A 80 11.77 23.04 0.93
C GLY A 80 10.76 23.41 2.00
N THR A 81 11.10 24.40 2.82
CA THR A 81 10.24 24.92 3.89
C THR A 81 9.36 26.09 3.42
N ASP A 82 9.55 26.51 2.17
CA ASP A 82 8.78 27.56 1.52
C ASP A 82 7.49 26.95 0.90
N PRO A 83 6.29 27.41 1.30
CA PRO A 83 5.02 26.90 0.77
C PRO A 83 4.84 27.11 -0.72
N ASP A 84 5.56 28.08 -1.31
CA ASP A 84 5.51 28.36 -2.75
C ASP A 84 6.66 27.66 -3.51
N LEU A 85 7.58 26.99 -2.79
CA LEU A 85 8.79 26.39 -3.35
C LEU A 85 9.55 27.36 -4.29
N MET A 86 9.67 28.63 -3.91
CA MET A 86 10.56 29.58 -4.58
C MET A 86 12.02 29.31 -4.19
N THR A 87 12.23 28.86 -2.95
CA THR A 87 13.50 28.30 -2.48
C THR A 87 13.34 26.81 -2.14
N TYR A 88 14.10 25.96 -2.82
CA TYR A 88 14.04 24.51 -2.63
C TYR A 88 15.40 23.85 -2.80
N GLN A 89 15.50 22.64 -2.26
CA GLN A 89 16.54 21.67 -2.55
C GLN A 89 16.02 20.64 -3.57
N VAL A 90 16.94 19.97 -4.25
CA VAL A 90 16.62 18.84 -5.13
C VAL A 90 17.42 17.63 -4.67
N THR A 91 16.76 16.49 -4.55
CA THR A 91 17.44 15.23 -4.26
C THR A 91 18.34 14.79 -5.42
N ALA A 92 19.23 13.83 -5.16
CA ALA A 92 19.83 13.08 -6.25
C ALA A 92 18.74 12.40 -7.09
N SER A 93 19.01 12.26 -8.39
CA SER A 93 18.16 11.53 -9.31
C SER A 93 18.16 10.03 -9.00
N ALA A 94 17.01 9.40 -9.16
CA ALA A 94 16.82 7.95 -9.12
C ALA A 94 16.08 7.49 -10.39
N THR A 95 16.13 6.19 -10.68
CA THR A 95 15.41 5.60 -11.81
C THR A 95 14.22 4.78 -11.31
N THR A 96 13.05 5.00 -11.89
CA THR A 96 11.89 4.10 -11.77
C THR A 96 12.02 2.99 -12.81
N SER A 97 11.57 1.77 -12.52
CA SER A 97 11.77 0.65 -13.43
C SER A 97 10.50 -0.18 -13.61
N ALA A 98 10.35 -0.85 -14.75
CA ALA A 98 9.22 -1.77 -14.96
C ALA A 98 9.20 -2.91 -13.92
N ALA A 99 10.37 -3.33 -13.44
CA ALA A 99 10.50 -4.41 -12.45
C ALA A 99 9.78 -4.08 -11.12
N SER A 100 9.78 -2.81 -10.72
CA SER A 100 9.12 -2.30 -9.50
C SER A 100 7.86 -1.50 -9.82
N ASP A 101 7.19 -1.75 -10.96
CA ASP A 101 5.99 -1.03 -11.39
C ASP A 101 6.15 0.49 -11.43
N PHE A 102 7.32 0.93 -11.89
CA PHE A 102 7.71 2.33 -12.03
C PHE A 102 7.63 3.14 -10.73
N THR A 103 7.69 2.45 -9.59
CA THR A 103 7.72 3.07 -8.26
C THR A 103 9.14 3.45 -7.86
N LYS A 104 9.23 4.46 -6.99
CA LYS A 104 10.45 4.77 -6.25
C LYS A 104 10.09 5.37 -4.89
N ILE A 105 10.81 4.95 -3.86
CA ILE A 105 10.83 5.60 -2.55
C ILE A 105 12.16 6.35 -2.42
N ILE A 106 12.10 7.67 -2.25
CA ILE A 106 13.25 8.55 -2.10
C ILE A 106 13.41 8.90 -0.62
N ALA A 107 14.58 8.58 -0.06
CA ALA A 107 14.92 8.92 1.32
C ALA A 107 15.42 10.38 1.41
N LEU A 108 14.87 11.12 2.36
CA LEU A 108 15.32 12.43 2.80
C LEU A 108 16.02 12.28 4.15
N SER A 109 17.08 13.05 4.35
CA SER A 109 17.88 13.02 5.58
C SER A 109 18.33 14.44 5.94
N SER A 110 18.90 14.60 7.13
CA SER A 110 19.38 15.90 7.64
C SER A 110 18.28 16.97 7.65
N LEU A 111 17.03 16.55 7.87
CA LEU A 111 15.90 17.46 8.03
C LEU A 111 15.90 18.09 9.41
N THR A 112 15.25 19.25 9.53
CA THR A 112 15.07 19.91 10.83
C THR A 112 13.86 19.30 11.53
N PRO A 113 13.93 18.96 12.84
CA PRO A 113 12.76 18.52 13.61
C PRO A 113 11.64 19.54 13.58
N GLU A 114 10.40 19.08 13.69
CA GLU A 114 9.22 19.94 13.86
C GLU A 114 9.00 20.95 12.71
N GLN A 115 9.55 20.67 11.54
CA GLN A 115 9.53 21.54 10.37
C GLN A 115 8.62 20.97 9.28
N THR A 116 7.77 21.84 8.74
CA THR A 116 6.95 21.53 7.57
C THR A 116 7.80 21.64 6.30
N TYR A 117 7.74 20.62 5.46
CA TYR A 117 8.38 20.55 4.16
C TYR A 117 7.33 20.33 3.07
N TYR A 118 7.43 21.14 2.02
CA TYR A 118 6.62 21.08 0.81
C TYR A 118 7.36 20.31 -0.27
N LEU A 119 6.62 19.57 -1.10
CA LEU A 119 7.16 18.58 -2.01
C LEU A 119 6.64 18.79 -3.44
N ASN A 120 7.54 18.72 -4.43
CA ASN A 120 7.16 18.70 -5.83
C ASN A 120 8.02 17.66 -6.58
N PRO A 121 7.44 16.51 -6.96
CA PRO A 121 8.15 15.51 -7.75
C PRO A 121 8.68 16.09 -9.07
N VAL A 122 9.85 15.64 -9.46
CA VAL A 122 10.49 15.97 -10.73
C VAL A 122 10.60 14.68 -11.55
N VAL A 123 10.02 14.67 -12.74
CA VAL A 123 10.05 13.53 -13.65
C VAL A 123 10.74 13.97 -14.94
N ASN A 124 11.81 13.28 -15.31
CA ASN A 124 12.66 13.61 -16.46
C ASN A 124 13.09 15.08 -16.49
N GLY A 125 13.49 15.62 -15.34
CA GLY A 125 13.91 17.03 -15.19
C GLY A 125 12.77 18.05 -15.10
N VAL A 126 11.51 17.64 -15.26
CA VAL A 126 10.33 18.52 -15.24
C VAL A 126 9.58 18.39 -13.91
N ALA A 127 9.42 19.50 -13.19
CA ALA A 127 8.57 19.55 -12.00
C ALA A 127 7.10 19.32 -12.37
N GLN A 128 6.40 18.52 -11.57
CA GLN A 128 5.11 17.95 -11.95
C GLN A 128 3.92 18.80 -11.52
N LEU A 129 4.09 19.60 -10.47
CA LEU A 129 3.11 20.59 -10.02
C LEU A 129 3.56 22.00 -10.41
N SER A 130 2.67 22.76 -11.05
CA SER A 130 2.96 24.10 -11.57
C SER A 130 2.72 25.24 -10.58
N ALA A 131 1.95 24.99 -9.51
CA ALA A 131 1.60 25.98 -8.50
C ALA A 131 1.19 25.30 -7.17
N PRO A 132 1.22 26.02 -6.04
CA PRO A 132 0.68 25.55 -4.77
C PRO A 132 -0.86 25.34 -4.80
N PRO A 133 -1.43 24.63 -3.81
CA PRO A 133 -0.74 24.01 -2.68
C PRO A 133 0.05 22.77 -3.10
N TYR A 134 1.29 22.67 -2.62
CA TYR A 134 2.11 21.48 -2.79
C TYR A 134 1.82 20.45 -1.69
N PRO A 135 1.93 19.14 -1.99
CA PRO A 135 1.97 18.11 -0.97
C PRO A 135 2.99 18.42 0.11
N THR A 136 2.69 18.06 1.35
CA THR A 136 3.47 18.48 2.50
C THR A 136 3.51 17.40 3.57
N PHE A 137 4.54 17.45 4.39
CA PHE A 137 4.62 16.73 5.65
C PHE A 137 5.35 17.56 6.69
N ARG A 138 5.22 17.20 7.96
CA ARG A 138 5.99 17.78 9.05
C ARG A 138 6.87 16.71 9.67
N THR A 139 8.18 16.98 9.80
CA THR A 139 9.08 16.11 10.56
C THR A 139 8.60 16.00 12.00
N PHE A 140 8.85 14.84 12.60
CA PHE A 140 8.41 14.58 13.95
C PHE A 140 9.21 15.42 14.97
N PRO A 141 8.66 15.66 16.16
CA PRO A 141 9.47 16.14 17.27
C PRO A 141 10.44 15.05 17.73
N ALA A 142 11.58 15.47 18.29
CA ALA A 142 12.57 14.55 18.84
C ALA A 142 11.92 13.60 19.88
N GLY A 143 12.34 12.33 19.87
CA GLY A 143 11.85 11.32 20.81
C GLY A 143 12.07 11.73 22.27
N GLY A 144 11.08 11.45 23.12
CA GLY A 144 11.06 11.83 24.53
C GLY A 144 10.63 13.27 24.83
N SER A 145 10.49 14.13 23.82
CA SER A 145 9.98 15.49 24.02
C SER A 145 8.49 15.49 24.40
N ALA A 146 8.04 16.42 25.24
CA ALA A 146 6.63 16.55 25.59
C ALA A 146 5.90 17.44 24.58
N ARG A 147 4.94 16.88 23.83
CA ARG A 147 4.06 17.58 22.88
C ARG A 147 2.63 17.09 23.02
N GLU A 148 1.67 18.00 22.86
CA GLU A 148 0.30 17.60 22.55
C GLU A 148 0.21 17.27 21.07
N PHE A 149 -0.43 16.15 20.75
CA PHE A 149 -0.64 15.74 19.36
C PHE A 149 -1.85 14.83 19.25
N LYS A 150 -2.35 14.72 18.02
CA LYS A 150 -3.37 13.76 17.61
C LYS A 150 -2.79 12.93 16.47
N PHE A 151 -3.28 11.70 16.33
CA PHE A 151 -3.15 10.92 15.12
C PHE A 151 -4.50 10.32 14.79
N ILE A 152 -4.71 9.97 13.53
CA ILE A 152 -5.93 9.29 13.08
C ILE A 152 -5.63 7.83 12.78
N VAL A 153 -6.64 6.99 12.97
CA VAL A 153 -6.61 5.58 12.59
C VAL A 153 -7.66 5.38 11.52
N LEU A 154 -7.24 4.85 10.37
CA LEU A 154 -8.06 4.51 9.22
C LEU A 154 -7.83 3.03 8.91
N SER A 155 -8.88 2.28 8.59
CA SER A 155 -8.79 0.85 8.29
C SER A 155 -10.05 0.42 7.53
N ASP A 156 -10.02 -0.79 6.97
CA ASP A 156 -11.20 -1.49 6.45
C ASP A 156 -11.90 -0.74 5.31
N PHE A 157 -11.13 -0.27 4.32
CA PHE A 157 -11.72 0.47 3.22
C PHE A 157 -12.51 -0.47 2.30
N ALA A 158 -13.68 -0.02 1.86
CA ALA A 158 -14.36 -0.70 0.76
C ALA A 158 -13.52 -0.57 -0.52
N SER A 159 -13.50 -1.62 -1.34
CA SER A 159 -12.89 -1.54 -2.67
C SER A 159 -13.53 -0.42 -3.48
N VAL A 160 -12.71 0.36 -4.18
CA VAL A 160 -13.16 1.51 -4.99
C VAL A 160 -14.32 1.14 -5.91
N SER A 161 -14.27 -0.04 -6.54
CA SER A 161 -15.32 -0.56 -7.42
C SER A 161 -16.67 -0.80 -6.75
N ASN A 162 -16.71 -0.92 -5.42
CA ASN A 162 -17.91 -1.19 -4.63
C ASN A 162 -18.53 0.08 -4.05
N LEU A 163 -17.85 1.22 -4.19
CA LEU A 163 -18.36 2.51 -3.71
C LEU A 163 -19.49 2.99 -4.61
N THR A 164 -20.54 3.52 -3.98
CA THR A 164 -21.69 4.10 -4.68
C THR A 164 -21.94 5.56 -4.29
N THR A 165 -21.27 6.05 -3.25
CA THR A 165 -21.40 7.40 -2.72
C THR A 165 -20.07 7.88 -2.15
N THR A 166 -19.90 9.19 -2.08
CA THR A 166 -18.77 9.82 -1.37
C THR A 166 -18.95 9.70 0.14
N THR A 167 -17.83 9.64 0.87
CA THR A 167 -17.80 9.68 2.35
C THR A 167 -17.15 10.95 2.88
N GLN A 168 -17.57 11.40 4.06
CA GLN A 168 -16.95 12.49 4.82
C GLN A 168 -15.78 12.03 5.71
N THR A 169 -15.46 10.73 5.71
CA THR A 169 -14.42 10.15 6.59
C THR A 169 -13.09 10.91 6.50
N PHE A 170 -12.56 11.13 5.30
CA PHE A 170 -11.26 11.76 5.12
C PHE A 170 -11.26 13.25 5.44
N ALA A 171 -12.34 13.96 5.12
CA ALA A 171 -12.50 15.36 5.46
C ALA A 171 -12.58 15.55 6.99
N SER A 172 -13.35 14.69 7.67
CA SER A 172 -13.47 14.72 9.14
C SER A 172 -12.14 14.37 9.81
N ALA A 173 -11.44 13.35 9.31
CA ALA A 173 -10.15 12.94 9.85
C ALA A 173 -9.07 14.03 9.65
N SER A 174 -9.03 14.67 8.49
CA SER A 174 -8.10 15.76 8.21
C SER A 174 -8.39 17.01 9.05
N ALA A 175 -9.67 17.32 9.30
CA ALA A 175 -10.09 18.46 10.12
C ALA A 175 -9.59 18.39 11.58
N GLU A 176 -9.28 17.20 12.08
CA GLU A 176 -8.66 17.04 13.40
C GLU A 176 -7.23 17.59 13.48
N SER A 177 -6.61 17.92 12.34
CA SER A 177 -5.22 18.34 12.21
C SER A 177 -4.23 17.33 12.83
N PRO A 178 -4.31 16.04 12.44
CA PRO A 178 -3.44 15.02 13.00
C PRO A 178 -1.98 15.19 12.57
N ALA A 179 -1.06 14.73 13.41
CA ALA A 179 0.36 14.70 13.11
C ALA A 179 0.74 13.64 12.06
N PHE A 180 0.00 12.53 12.02
CA PHE A 180 0.14 11.46 11.05
C PHE A 180 -1.16 10.64 10.98
N ALA A 181 -1.28 9.83 9.92
CA ALA A 181 -2.32 8.83 9.77
C ALA A 181 -1.75 7.42 9.92
N PHE A 182 -2.33 6.63 10.81
CA PHE A 182 -2.12 5.19 10.84
C PHE A 182 -3.18 4.50 9.97
N ILE A 183 -2.74 3.67 9.02
CA ILE A 183 -3.60 2.89 8.12
C ILE A 183 -3.46 1.41 8.50
N GLY A 184 -4.46 0.87 9.19
CA GLY A 184 -4.39 -0.34 10.00
C GLY A 184 -4.64 -1.68 9.33
N GLY A 185 -4.64 -1.72 7.99
CA GLY A 185 -4.92 -2.92 7.21
C GLY A 185 -6.25 -2.83 6.49
N ASP A 186 -6.54 -3.88 5.72
CA ASP A 186 -7.64 -3.95 4.77
C ASP A 186 -7.71 -2.67 3.94
N PHE A 187 -6.57 -2.34 3.30
CA PHE A 187 -6.44 -1.13 2.52
C PHE A 187 -7.47 -1.06 1.40
N ASP A 188 -7.88 -2.23 0.87
CA ASP A 188 -9.28 -2.48 0.55
C ASP A 188 -9.65 -3.97 0.68
N HIS A 189 -10.91 -4.31 0.34
CA HIS A 189 -11.46 -5.67 0.44
C HIS A 189 -11.50 -6.47 -0.88
N ARG A 190 -10.64 -6.16 -1.86
CA ARG A 190 -10.74 -6.81 -3.19
C ARG A 190 -10.18 -8.23 -3.23
N ASN A 191 -9.43 -8.62 -2.21
CA ASN A 191 -8.68 -9.88 -2.15
C ASN A 191 -7.67 -10.01 -3.31
N PRO A 192 -6.66 -9.12 -3.39
CA PRO A 192 -5.79 -9.01 -4.54
C PRO A 192 -4.95 -10.27 -4.74
N PHE A 193 -4.94 -10.77 -5.97
CA PHE A 193 -4.19 -11.95 -6.37
C PHE A 193 -3.01 -11.59 -7.29
N GLY A 194 -1.89 -12.28 -7.11
CA GLY A 194 -0.67 -12.04 -7.89
C GLY A 194 -0.05 -10.67 -7.61
N VAL A 195 1.05 -10.36 -8.29
CA VAL A 195 1.75 -9.07 -8.12
C VAL A 195 0.93 -7.95 -8.75
N GLU A 196 0.35 -8.16 -9.92
CA GLU A 196 -0.43 -7.16 -10.66
C GLU A 196 -1.69 -6.74 -9.90
N GLY A 197 -2.44 -7.68 -9.34
CA GLY A 197 -3.65 -7.37 -8.57
C GLY A 197 -3.34 -6.57 -7.30
N LYS A 198 -2.23 -6.88 -6.64
CA LYS A 198 -1.74 -6.16 -5.46
C LYS A 198 -1.32 -4.74 -5.79
N ARG A 199 -0.53 -4.58 -6.86
CA ARG A 199 -0.15 -3.26 -7.37
C ARG A 199 -1.38 -2.44 -7.78
N GLN A 200 -2.38 -3.10 -8.38
CA GLN A 200 -3.62 -2.44 -8.79
C GLN A 200 -4.42 -1.90 -7.60
N MET A 201 -4.44 -2.60 -6.47
CA MET A 201 -5.05 -2.11 -5.23
C MET A 201 -4.47 -0.76 -4.81
N PHE A 202 -3.14 -0.66 -4.70
CA PHE A 202 -2.47 0.59 -4.35
C PHE A 202 -2.71 1.69 -5.39
N LYS A 203 -2.60 1.39 -6.68
CA LYS A 203 -2.83 2.38 -7.74
C LYS A 203 -4.22 2.99 -7.67
N GLU A 204 -5.26 2.18 -7.47
CA GLU A 204 -6.64 2.70 -7.40
C GLU A 204 -6.89 3.55 -6.14
N LEU A 205 -6.28 3.20 -5.01
CA LEU A 205 -6.42 3.98 -3.78
C LEU A 205 -5.56 5.24 -3.78
N TYR A 206 -4.42 5.23 -4.49
CA TYR A 206 -3.55 6.40 -4.67
C TYR A 206 -3.96 7.26 -5.86
N ASP A 207 -4.99 6.87 -6.61
CA ASP A 207 -5.49 7.62 -7.76
C ASP A 207 -6.27 8.85 -7.30
N ARG A 208 -5.63 10.02 -7.46
CA ARG A 208 -6.21 11.33 -7.17
C ARG A 208 -7.53 11.58 -7.93
N SER A 209 -7.74 10.92 -9.07
CA SER A 209 -8.96 11.08 -9.86
C SER A 209 -10.17 10.30 -9.33
N GLN A 210 -10.00 9.48 -8.28
CA GLN A 210 -11.12 8.76 -7.68
C GLN A 210 -12.12 9.67 -6.98
N VAL A 211 -13.27 9.87 -7.63
CA VAL A 211 -14.33 10.77 -7.17
C VAL A 211 -14.94 10.31 -5.83
N LEU A 212 -15.15 8.99 -5.67
CA LEU A 212 -15.83 8.42 -4.51
C LEU A 212 -14.95 8.37 -3.25
N MET A 213 -13.63 8.45 -3.42
CA MET A 213 -12.64 8.60 -2.35
C MET A 213 -11.84 9.90 -2.47
N SER A 214 -12.44 10.93 -3.07
CA SER A 214 -11.74 12.16 -3.48
C SER A 214 -11.01 12.90 -2.36
N GLY A 215 -11.36 12.65 -1.10
CA GLY A 215 -10.64 13.20 0.05
C GLY A 215 -9.37 12.44 0.42
N PHE A 216 -9.23 11.16 0.08
CA PHE A 216 -8.15 10.33 0.62
C PHE A 216 -6.76 10.79 0.17
N VAL A 217 -6.55 10.98 -1.13
CA VAL A 217 -5.25 11.45 -1.64
C VAL A 217 -4.94 12.87 -1.15
N PRO A 218 -5.74 13.91 -1.44
CA PRO A 218 -5.37 15.29 -1.10
C PRO A 218 -5.44 15.63 0.39
N LEU A 219 -6.30 14.98 1.17
CA LEU A 219 -6.51 15.33 2.59
C LEU A 219 -5.74 14.43 3.56
N ILE A 220 -5.25 13.27 3.09
CA ILE A 220 -4.47 12.33 3.89
C ILE A 220 -3.09 12.13 3.26
N LEU A 221 -2.99 11.48 2.10
CA LEU A 221 -1.70 11.03 1.55
C LEU A 221 -0.74 12.16 1.18
N GLU A 222 -1.27 13.29 0.69
CA GLU A 222 -0.50 14.48 0.34
C GLU A 222 -0.38 15.50 1.48
N ALA A 223 -1.11 15.32 2.58
CA ALA A 223 -1.23 16.32 3.64
C ALA A 223 -0.43 15.97 4.91
N MET A 224 -0.15 14.69 5.13
CA MET A 224 0.51 14.21 6.35
C MET A 224 1.27 12.90 6.11
N PRO A 225 2.21 12.54 7.00
CA PRO A 225 2.83 11.23 7.00
C PRO A 225 1.82 10.10 7.22
N ILE A 226 2.03 8.98 6.54
CA ILE A 226 1.32 7.72 6.80
C ILE A 226 2.23 6.70 7.48
N ILE A 227 1.59 5.84 8.27
CA ILE A 227 2.18 4.64 8.85
C ILE A 227 1.22 3.52 8.53
N HIS A 228 1.65 2.50 7.80
CA HIS A 228 0.76 1.48 7.27
C HIS A 228 1.14 0.10 7.78
N GLN A 229 0.12 -0.70 8.03
CA GLN A 229 0.15 -2.12 8.35
C GLN A 229 -0.84 -2.81 7.42
N TRP A 230 -0.55 -4.05 7.00
CA TRP A 230 -1.53 -4.89 6.32
C TRP A 230 -2.43 -5.62 7.31
N ASP A 231 -3.59 -6.05 6.83
CA ASP A 231 -4.33 -7.20 7.35
C ASP A 231 -4.51 -8.25 6.24
N ASP A 232 -5.51 -9.12 6.34
CA ASP A 232 -5.68 -10.24 5.41
C ASP A 232 -6.12 -9.80 4.00
N HIS A 233 -6.99 -8.79 3.87
CA HIS A 233 -7.47 -8.36 2.55
C HIS A 233 -6.44 -7.60 1.71
N ASP A 234 -5.35 -7.11 2.32
CA ASP A 234 -4.19 -6.60 1.57
C ASP A 234 -3.41 -7.73 0.88
N ALA A 235 -3.41 -8.91 1.50
CA ALA A 235 -2.64 -10.06 1.08
C ALA A 235 -3.45 -11.08 0.26
N GLY A 236 -4.75 -11.17 0.46
CA GLY A 236 -5.61 -12.12 -0.25
C GLY A 236 -6.97 -12.23 0.42
N GLY A 237 -7.39 -13.46 0.74
CA GLY A 237 -8.72 -13.74 1.29
C GLY A 237 -8.78 -13.58 2.81
N ASN A 238 -9.95 -13.85 3.39
CA ASN A 238 -10.10 -13.86 4.84
C ASN A 238 -9.13 -14.83 5.51
N ASN A 239 -8.74 -14.49 6.73
CA ASN A 239 -8.08 -15.37 7.67
C ASN A 239 -6.70 -15.88 7.28
N LEU A 240 -5.96 -15.17 6.43
CA LEU A 240 -4.60 -15.60 6.07
C LEU A 240 -3.70 -15.76 7.30
N ASP A 241 -2.86 -16.78 7.23
CA ASP A 241 -1.87 -17.14 8.25
C ASP A 241 -0.54 -17.47 7.58
N LYS A 242 0.44 -17.95 8.35
CA LYS A 242 1.79 -18.29 7.86
C LYS A 242 1.81 -19.29 6.69
N THR A 243 0.75 -20.07 6.48
CA THR A 243 0.67 -21.08 5.41
C THR A 243 0.36 -20.47 4.04
N TYR A 244 -0.02 -19.19 3.98
CA TYR A 244 -0.35 -18.53 2.72
C TYR A 244 0.89 -18.37 1.82
N PRO A 245 0.94 -19.02 0.64
CA PRO A 245 2.16 -19.10 -0.15
C PRO A 245 2.55 -17.80 -0.87
N ARG A 246 1.70 -16.77 -0.84
CA ARG A 246 1.94 -15.50 -1.57
C ARG A 246 2.35 -14.34 -0.68
N TRP A 247 2.67 -14.59 0.58
CA TRP A 247 3.30 -13.56 1.41
C TRP A 247 4.53 -12.91 0.79
N PRO A 248 5.43 -13.63 0.06
CA PRO A 248 6.54 -12.98 -0.63
C PRO A 248 6.08 -11.92 -1.67
N LEU A 249 4.95 -12.15 -2.33
CA LEU A 249 4.39 -11.18 -3.29
C LEU A 249 3.77 -9.98 -2.57
N SER A 250 3.09 -10.22 -1.43
CA SER A 250 2.58 -9.14 -0.59
C SER A 250 3.72 -8.26 -0.04
N GLN A 251 4.78 -8.88 0.48
CA GLN A 251 5.98 -8.18 0.95
C GLN A 251 6.60 -7.32 -0.16
N GLN A 252 6.77 -7.90 -1.37
CA GLN A 252 7.33 -7.19 -2.51
C GLN A 252 6.54 -5.92 -2.82
N VAL A 253 5.21 -6.04 -2.97
CA VAL A 253 4.38 -4.89 -3.34
C VAL A 253 4.29 -3.87 -2.21
N PHE A 254 4.28 -4.31 -0.95
CA PHE A 254 4.33 -3.42 0.20
C PHE A 254 5.60 -2.58 0.20
N GLU A 255 6.78 -3.18 -0.04
CA GLU A 255 8.06 -2.46 -0.15
C GLU A 255 8.16 -1.56 -1.40
N GLU A 256 7.39 -1.85 -2.46
CA GLU A 256 7.31 -1.00 -3.65
C GLU A 256 6.47 0.27 -3.41
N TYR A 257 5.39 0.17 -2.63
CA TYR A 257 4.36 1.21 -2.52
C TYR A 257 4.36 1.99 -1.21
N VAL A 258 4.84 1.39 -0.12
CA VAL A 258 4.68 1.95 1.23
C VAL A 258 6.01 2.54 1.69
N PRO A 259 6.09 3.85 1.97
CA PRO A 259 7.26 4.44 2.61
C PRO A 259 7.30 4.06 4.10
N THR A 260 8.06 3.03 4.44
CA THR A 260 8.11 2.45 5.81
C THR A 260 9.23 3.03 6.67
N TYR A 261 9.18 2.74 7.96
CA TYR A 261 10.36 2.68 8.83
C TYR A 261 11.19 1.41 8.49
N PRO A 262 12.38 1.20 9.10
CA PRO A 262 13.11 -0.05 8.90
C PRO A 262 12.26 -1.27 9.25
N LEU A 263 12.13 -2.18 8.28
CA LEU A 263 11.44 -3.46 8.45
C LEU A 263 12.43 -4.54 8.90
N SER A 264 11.89 -5.65 9.41
CA SER A 264 12.67 -6.84 9.76
C SER A 264 13.41 -7.42 8.55
N THR A 265 14.58 -8.00 8.81
CA THR A 265 15.32 -8.79 7.81
C THR A 265 14.69 -10.17 7.59
N VAL A 266 13.90 -10.66 8.55
CA VAL A 266 13.06 -11.85 8.35
C VAL A 266 11.95 -11.46 7.38
N LYS A 267 11.65 -12.32 6.40
CA LYS A 267 10.53 -12.11 5.47
C LYS A 267 9.68 -13.38 5.37
N PRO A 268 8.35 -13.27 5.22
CA PRO A 268 7.55 -12.03 5.26
C PRO A 268 7.49 -11.41 6.66
N ALA A 269 7.51 -10.09 6.72
CA ALA A 269 7.43 -9.30 7.95
C ALA A 269 7.33 -7.81 7.63
N ILE A 270 6.36 -7.12 8.25
CA ILE A 270 6.26 -5.65 8.17
C ILE A 270 6.19 -4.96 9.52
N TRP A 271 6.44 -5.69 10.62
CA TRP A 271 6.48 -5.03 11.92
C TRP A 271 7.59 -3.99 11.94
N GLN A 272 7.30 -2.87 12.58
CA GLN A 272 8.16 -1.68 12.57
C GLN A 272 7.91 -0.83 13.81
N LYS A 273 8.87 0.02 14.15
CA LYS A 273 8.78 0.94 15.29
C LYS A 273 9.07 2.36 14.85
N PHE A 274 8.43 3.31 15.53
CA PHE A 274 8.71 4.73 15.40
C PHE A 274 8.54 5.45 16.74
N SER A 275 9.04 6.69 16.80
CA SER A 275 8.86 7.56 17.95
C SER A 275 8.23 8.87 17.50
N TYR A 276 7.26 9.36 18.26
CA TYR A 276 6.67 10.68 18.13
C TYR A 276 6.60 11.32 19.50
N ALA A 277 7.37 12.38 19.73
CA ALA A 277 7.39 13.09 21.01
C ALA A 277 7.59 12.09 22.18
N GLN A 278 6.73 12.11 23.18
CA GLN A 278 6.76 11.23 24.34
C GLN A 278 6.15 9.83 24.10
N MET A 279 5.93 9.43 22.85
CA MET A 279 5.30 8.17 22.46
C MET A 279 6.21 7.34 21.55
N ASP A 280 6.34 6.05 21.88
CA ASP A 280 6.84 5.03 20.94
C ASP A 280 5.66 4.22 20.39
N GLY A 281 5.65 4.04 19.07
CA GLY A 281 4.68 3.22 18.35
C GLY A 281 5.29 1.91 17.88
N PHE A 282 4.62 0.80 18.17
CA PHE A 282 5.02 -0.56 17.81
C PHE A 282 3.97 -1.11 16.85
N VAL A 283 4.27 -1.14 15.56
CA VAL A 283 3.36 -1.62 14.52
C VAL A 283 3.61 -3.09 14.31
N LEU A 284 2.59 -3.91 14.52
CA LEU A 284 2.70 -5.36 14.43
C LEU A 284 2.44 -5.86 13.00
N ASP A 285 2.72 -7.13 12.79
CA ASP A 285 2.23 -7.96 11.69
C ASP A 285 1.47 -9.14 12.32
N CYS A 286 0.14 -9.09 12.27
CA CYS A 286 -0.72 -10.09 12.90
C CYS A 286 -1.26 -11.11 11.89
N ARG A 287 -0.56 -11.30 10.76
CA ARG A 287 -1.00 -12.19 9.67
C ARG A 287 0.11 -13.08 9.15
N SER A 288 1.26 -12.54 8.79
CA SER A 288 2.21 -13.29 7.95
C SER A 288 2.94 -14.43 8.67
N GLN A 289 2.98 -14.40 10.00
CA GLN A 289 3.66 -15.39 10.82
C GLN A 289 2.76 -16.09 11.84
N ARG A 290 1.47 -15.76 11.91
CA ARG A 290 0.57 -16.41 12.86
C ARG A 290 0.34 -17.88 12.50
N ASP A 291 0.13 -18.69 13.52
CA ASP A 291 -0.34 -20.07 13.39
C ASP A 291 -1.76 -20.15 12.80
N VAL A 292 -2.19 -21.36 12.47
CA VAL A 292 -3.52 -21.55 11.87
C VAL A 292 -4.57 -21.30 12.94
N ALA A 293 -5.63 -20.55 12.61
CA ALA A 293 -6.66 -20.16 13.57
C ALA A 293 -7.32 -21.36 14.30
N SER A 294 -7.41 -22.52 13.64
CA SER A 294 -7.99 -23.75 14.20
C SER A 294 -7.05 -24.55 15.11
N ASP A 295 -5.76 -24.21 15.17
CA ASP A 295 -4.83 -24.90 16.06
C ASP A 295 -5.24 -24.71 17.53
N PRO A 296 -4.98 -25.69 18.42
CA PRO A 296 -5.25 -25.54 19.85
C PRO A 296 -4.54 -24.30 20.41
N ASP A 297 -5.27 -23.50 21.19
CA ASP A 297 -4.69 -22.35 21.90
C ASP A 297 -3.89 -22.85 23.11
N ASP A 298 -2.63 -23.18 22.86
CA ASP A 298 -1.63 -23.56 23.86
C ASP A 298 -0.30 -22.83 23.62
N ALA A 299 0.74 -23.17 24.38
CA ALA A 299 2.04 -22.51 24.33
C ALA A 299 2.78 -22.68 22.99
N SER A 300 2.31 -23.54 22.08
CA SER A 300 2.87 -23.72 20.74
C SER A 300 2.19 -22.87 19.67
N LYS A 301 1.05 -22.24 19.98
CA LYS A 301 0.29 -21.40 19.04
C LYS A 301 0.58 -19.91 19.28
N SER A 302 0.90 -19.21 18.21
CA SER A 302 1.36 -17.82 18.27
C SER A 302 0.74 -16.97 17.15
N MET A 303 0.37 -15.73 17.50
CA MET A 303 -0.02 -14.67 16.57
C MET A 303 1.21 -14.02 15.93
N LEU A 304 2.28 -13.84 16.72
CA LEU A 304 3.43 -13.01 16.32
C LEU A 304 4.65 -13.82 15.85
N ASP A 305 4.77 -15.09 16.20
CA ASP A 305 5.95 -15.94 15.95
C ASP A 305 5.58 -17.44 15.75
N GLY A 306 4.52 -17.74 14.99
CA GLY A 306 4.16 -19.12 14.64
C GLY A 306 5.21 -19.82 13.76
N ASN A 307 6.19 -19.09 13.22
CA ASN A 307 7.36 -19.66 12.55
C ASN A 307 8.49 -20.07 13.52
N ASN A 308 8.35 -19.81 14.82
CA ASN A 308 9.31 -20.12 15.87
C ASN A 308 10.72 -19.58 15.56
N LEU A 309 10.79 -18.29 15.23
CA LEU A 309 12.02 -17.59 14.86
C LEU A 309 12.85 -17.19 16.09
N GLY A 310 12.28 -17.31 17.29
CA GLY A 310 12.98 -17.09 18.55
C GLY A 310 13.50 -15.65 18.65
N PRO A 311 14.80 -15.40 18.88
CA PRO A 311 15.35 -14.05 19.00
C PRO A 311 15.17 -13.16 17.76
N LEU A 312 14.90 -13.76 16.59
CA LEU A 312 14.66 -13.04 15.34
C LEU A 312 13.15 -12.80 15.08
N GLY A 313 12.28 -13.40 15.90
CA GLY A 313 10.84 -13.33 15.79
C GLY A 313 10.25 -12.04 16.35
N GLN A 314 9.03 -11.73 15.90
CA GLN A 314 8.35 -10.50 16.26
C GLN A 314 7.99 -10.44 17.76
N LEU A 315 7.61 -11.56 18.39
CA LEU A 315 7.30 -11.57 19.82
C LEU A 315 8.53 -11.17 20.66
N ALA A 316 9.70 -11.74 20.34
CA ALA A 316 10.96 -11.40 21.01
C ALA A 316 11.36 -9.94 20.75
N TRP A 317 11.23 -9.49 19.50
CA TRP A 317 11.44 -8.10 19.12
C TRP A 317 10.55 -7.14 19.92
N LEU A 318 9.24 -7.40 19.99
CA LEU A 318 8.27 -6.54 20.68
C LEU A 318 8.63 -6.41 22.16
N LYS A 319 8.89 -7.53 22.83
CA LYS A 319 9.30 -7.55 24.25
C LYS A 319 10.59 -6.76 24.49
N SER A 320 11.59 -6.95 23.61
CA SER A 320 12.87 -6.21 23.68
C SER A 320 12.67 -4.71 23.49
N GLU A 321 11.90 -4.31 22.50
CA GLU A 321 11.65 -2.91 22.18
C GLU A 321 10.79 -2.20 23.23
N LEU A 322 9.86 -2.92 23.88
CA LEU A 322 9.07 -2.40 25.00
C LEU A 322 9.96 -2.17 26.23
N LEU A 323 10.85 -3.11 26.56
CA LEU A 323 11.82 -2.96 27.66
C LEU A 323 12.82 -1.82 27.41
N ALA A 324 13.29 -1.69 26.18
CA ALA A 324 14.23 -0.64 25.82
C ALA A 324 13.59 0.77 25.77
N SER A 325 12.26 0.84 25.61
CA SER A 325 11.55 2.10 25.42
C SER A 325 11.41 2.89 26.72
N THR A 326 12.03 4.07 26.74
CA THR A 326 11.88 5.07 27.81
C THR A 326 10.74 6.05 27.55
N ALA A 327 9.97 5.88 26.48
CA ALA A 327 8.85 6.76 26.15
C ALA A 327 7.75 6.69 27.20
N LYS A 328 7.09 7.83 27.46
CA LYS A 328 5.98 7.94 28.42
C LYS A 328 4.78 7.13 27.98
N TRP A 329 4.48 7.14 26.68
CA TRP A 329 3.44 6.35 26.06
C TRP A 329 4.05 5.29 25.16
N LYS A 330 3.49 4.08 25.21
CA LYS A 330 3.82 2.96 24.34
C LYS A 330 2.53 2.52 23.69
N VAL A 331 2.42 2.64 22.37
CA VAL A 331 1.20 2.29 21.65
C VAL A 331 1.50 1.13 20.72
N ILE A 332 0.82 0.00 20.94
CA ILE A 332 0.91 -1.17 20.09
C ILE A 332 -0.22 -1.09 19.06
N PHE A 333 0.14 -0.98 17.79
CA PHE A 333 -0.79 -1.03 16.67
C PHE A 333 -0.92 -2.47 16.19
N THR A 334 -2.15 -2.98 16.20
CA THR A 334 -2.49 -4.35 15.81
C THR A 334 -3.63 -4.30 14.80
N SER A 335 -3.58 -5.13 13.76
CA SER A 335 -4.64 -5.22 12.74
C SER A 335 -5.86 -6.01 13.22
N VAL A 336 -5.78 -6.68 14.38
CA VAL A 336 -6.86 -7.51 14.90
C VAL A 336 -7.29 -7.12 16.30
N VAL A 337 -8.58 -7.34 16.58
CA VAL A 337 -9.18 -7.00 17.87
C VAL A 337 -8.56 -7.80 19.03
N THR A 338 -8.31 -7.09 20.14
CA THR A 338 -7.80 -7.67 21.39
C THR A 338 -8.90 -8.16 22.33
N ASN A 339 -10.15 -7.80 22.07
CA ASN A 339 -11.29 -8.24 22.87
C ASN A 339 -11.52 -9.75 22.65
N PRO A 340 -11.38 -10.59 23.70
CA PRO A 340 -11.48 -12.04 23.56
C PRO A 340 -12.90 -12.54 23.26
N SER A 341 -13.93 -11.69 23.36
CA SER A 341 -15.32 -12.09 23.15
C SER A 341 -15.82 -11.90 21.71
N THR A 342 -15.00 -11.39 20.80
CA THR A 342 -15.39 -11.12 19.41
C THR A 342 -14.29 -11.54 18.46
N LYS A 343 -14.70 -11.95 17.24
CA LYS A 343 -13.78 -12.43 16.19
C LYS A 343 -12.79 -13.47 16.73
N VAL A 344 -13.24 -14.38 17.59
CA VAL A 344 -12.37 -15.27 18.37
C VAL A 344 -11.36 -16.02 17.49
N PRO A 345 -11.72 -16.66 16.37
CA PRO A 345 -10.71 -17.33 15.53
C PRO A 345 -9.79 -16.35 14.78
N GLU A 346 -10.26 -15.13 14.52
CA GLU A 346 -9.62 -14.12 13.66
C GLU A 346 -8.62 -13.22 14.41
N GLY A 347 -8.96 -12.86 15.64
CA GLY A 347 -8.18 -11.94 16.47
C GLY A 347 -7.54 -12.62 17.67
N TRP A 348 -7.09 -11.81 18.63
CA TRP A 348 -6.36 -12.29 19.81
C TRP A 348 -7.19 -13.22 20.71
N GLY A 349 -8.51 -13.29 20.53
CA GLY A 349 -9.38 -14.26 21.22
C GLY A 349 -9.00 -15.72 20.96
N GLY A 350 -8.36 -16.03 19.84
CA GLY A 350 -7.94 -17.39 19.46
C GLY A 350 -6.48 -17.70 19.76
N TYR A 351 -5.78 -16.76 20.40
CA TYR A 351 -4.36 -16.78 20.75
C TYR A 351 -4.18 -16.25 22.18
N GLN A 352 -5.06 -16.67 23.10
CA GLN A 352 -5.08 -16.17 24.47
C GLN A 352 -3.84 -16.58 25.25
N THR A 353 -3.19 -17.70 24.92
CA THR A 353 -1.95 -18.10 25.59
C THR A 353 -0.86 -17.05 25.37
N GLU A 354 -0.56 -16.69 24.12
CA GLU A 354 0.41 -15.64 23.80
C GLU A 354 -0.06 -14.24 24.24
N TRP A 355 -1.36 -13.93 24.10
CA TRP A 355 -1.90 -12.63 24.53
C TRP A 355 -1.74 -12.41 26.04
N ASN A 356 -2.02 -13.44 26.85
CA ASN A 356 -1.84 -13.38 28.29
C ASN A 356 -0.36 -13.27 28.65
N GLU A 357 0.52 -14.02 27.98
CA GLU A 357 1.96 -13.91 28.17
C GLU A 357 2.48 -12.48 27.89
N LEU A 358 2.03 -11.86 26.80
CA LEU A 358 2.40 -10.49 26.46
C LEU A 358 1.86 -9.49 27.49
N ARG A 359 0.61 -9.65 27.94
CA ARG A 359 0.01 -8.78 28.96
C ARG A 359 0.73 -8.89 30.30
N ASP A 360 1.07 -10.10 30.72
CA ASP A 360 1.77 -10.35 31.97
C ASP A 360 3.20 -9.78 31.92
N PHE A 361 3.87 -9.90 30.76
CA PHE A 361 5.15 -9.25 30.50
C PHE A 361 5.07 -7.73 30.62
N ILE A 362 4.06 -7.10 30.00
CA ILE A 362 3.83 -5.64 30.07
C ILE A 362 3.47 -5.19 31.49
N THR A 363 2.79 -6.02 32.27
CA THR A 363 2.42 -5.68 33.65
C THR A 363 3.61 -5.74 34.59
N THR A 364 4.58 -6.60 34.29
CA THR A 364 5.75 -6.87 35.14
C THR A 364 6.89 -5.89 34.90
N ASN A 365 7.01 -5.33 33.70
CA ASN A 365 8.12 -4.48 33.27
C ASN A 365 7.60 -3.10 32.84
#